data_AF-A0A7X6VQ62-F1
#
_entry.id   AF-A0A7X6VQ62-F1
#
_cell.length_a   1.000
_cell.length_b   1.000
_cell.length_c   1.000
_cell.angle_alpha   90.00
_cell.angle_beta   90.00
_cell.angle_gamma   90.00
#
_symmetry.space_group_name_H-M   'P 1'
#
loop_
_entity.id
_entity.type
_entity.pdbx_description
1 polymer ?
#
loop_
_entity_poly.entity_id
_entity_poly.type
_entity_poly.pdbx_seq_one_letter_code
_entity_poly.pdbx_strand_id
1 'polypeptide(L)'
;MKVAMIGGTGLLGYSAAIQLIDKGYELKTLSLSPLPKDMIFSNKLEIVFGNYLEMSDNDLKDFLTGSEGFIFAAGIDERVEGPAPIYNLYEKYPKLQLTKHHPYIKSRIDQENLVLSYDFNLSVIEIPYVFRIQKGRNRFGLF
;
A
#
# COMPACT_ATOMS: atom_id res chain seq x y z
N MET A 1 -6.20 -3.27 -20.26
CA MET A 1 -6.52 -2.22 -19.27
C MET A 1 -5.26 -1.90 -18.48
N LYS A 2 -4.93 -0.62 -18.35
CA LYS A 2 -3.74 -0.14 -17.63
C LYS A 2 -4.10 0.31 -16.22
N VAL A 3 -3.36 -0.16 -15.22
CA VAL A 3 -3.57 0.17 -13.79
C VAL A 3 -2.33 0.91 -13.29
N ALA A 4 -2.54 2.04 -12.61
CA ALA A 4 -1.52 2.72 -11.84
C ALA A 4 -1.51 2.21 -10.39
N MET A 5 -0.34 1.96 -9.83
CA MET A 5 -0.20 1.49 -8.45
C MET A 5 0.93 2.19 -7.70
N ILE A 6 0.61 2.86 -6.60
CA ILE A 6 1.64 3.32 -5.65
C ILE A 6 1.87 2.22 -4.61
N GLY A 7 3.13 1.82 -4.42
CA GLY A 7 3.48 0.75 -3.46
C GLY A 7 3.51 -0.66 -4.04
N GLY A 8 3.59 -0.82 -5.37
CA GLY A 8 3.58 -2.13 -6.04
C GLY A 8 4.82 -3.01 -5.83
N THR A 9 5.84 -2.51 -5.13
CA THR A 9 7.03 -3.27 -4.70
C THR A 9 7.03 -3.59 -3.20
N GLY A 10 6.01 -3.10 -2.47
CA GLY A 10 5.75 -3.43 -1.08
C GLY A 10 5.23 -4.85 -0.90
N LEU A 11 5.04 -5.28 0.36
CA LEU A 11 4.63 -6.64 0.68
C LEU A 11 3.35 -7.08 -0.05
N LEU A 12 2.27 -6.34 0.20
CA LEU A 12 0.94 -6.59 -0.35
C LEU A 12 0.85 -6.13 -1.80
N GLY A 13 1.35 -4.93 -2.09
CA GLY A 13 1.33 -4.35 -3.43
C GLY A 13 2.01 -5.25 -4.46
N TYR A 14 3.12 -5.90 -4.11
CA TYR A 14 3.78 -6.83 -5.02
C TYR A 14 2.95 -8.10 -5.31
N SER A 15 2.26 -8.63 -4.31
CA SER A 15 1.36 -9.77 -4.52
C SER A 15 0.17 -9.39 -5.40
N ALA A 16 -0.42 -8.21 -5.18
CA ALA A 16 -1.49 -7.68 -6.03
C ALA A 16 -1.01 -7.42 -7.46
N ALA A 17 0.19 -6.87 -7.62
CA ALA A 17 0.82 -6.61 -8.91
C ALA A 17 0.96 -7.90 -9.74
N ILE A 18 1.47 -8.98 -9.14
CA ILE A 18 1.58 -10.28 -9.80
C ILE A 18 0.21 -10.77 -10.28
N GLN A 19 -0.81 -10.71 -9.42
CA GLN A 19 -2.16 -11.19 -9.75
C GLN A 19 -2.81 -10.38 -10.88
N LEU A 20 -2.58 -9.07 -10.92
CA LEU A 20 -3.06 -8.22 -12.01
C LEU A 20 -2.38 -8.57 -13.34
N ILE A 21 -1.06 -8.75 -13.32
CA ILE A 21 -0.30 -9.12 -14.52
C ILE A 21 -0.73 -10.50 -15.05
N ASP A 22 -0.93 -11.47 -14.16
CA ASP A 22 -1.38 -12.83 -14.50
C ASP A 22 -2.78 -12.84 -15.15
N LYS A 23 -3.68 -11.98 -14.65
CA LYS A 23 -5.00 -11.74 -15.25
C LYS A 23 -4.97 -10.94 -16.56
N GLY A 24 -3.78 -10.52 -17.00
CA GLY A 24 -3.57 -9.86 -18.29
C GLY A 24 -3.57 -8.34 -18.25
N TYR A 25 -3.65 -7.71 -17.08
CA TYR A 25 -3.59 -6.26 -16.93
C TYR A 25 -2.16 -5.73 -17.14
N GLU A 26 -2.06 -4.50 -17.65
CA GLU A 26 -0.81 -3.75 -17.68
C GLU A 26 -0.70 -2.92 -16.40
N LEU A 27 0.46 -2.95 -15.76
CA LEU A 27 0.68 -2.29 -14.48
C LEU A 27 1.80 -1.25 -14.60
N LYS A 28 1.52 -0.03 -14.16
CA LYS A 28 2.52 1.02 -13.94
C LYS A 28 2.61 1.28 -12.45
N THR A 29 3.77 1.06 -11.84
CA THR A 29 3.96 1.25 -10.41
C THR A 29 4.97 2.33 -10.06
N LEU A 30 4.64 3.16 -9.06
CA LEU A 30 5.57 4.10 -8.43
C LEU A 30 6.19 3.44 -7.19
N SER A 31 7.52 3.39 -7.14
CA SER A 31 8.26 2.69 -6.09
C SER A 31 9.57 3.38 -5.71
N LEU A 32 9.97 3.19 -4.46
CA LEU A 32 11.30 3.61 -3.99
C LEU A 32 12.37 2.61 -4.47
N SER A 33 13.58 3.12 -4.70
CA SER A 33 14.77 2.30 -4.91
C SER A 33 15.39 1.89 -3.56
N PRO A 34 16.02 0.71 -3.42
CA PRO A 34 16.14 -0.36 -4.42
C PRO A 34 14.95 -1.31 -4.45
N LEU A 35 14.74 -1.95 -5.60
CA LEU A 35 13.74 -3.00 -5.76
C LEU A 35 14.08 -4.24 -4.90
N PRO A 36 13.07 -5.02 -4.48
CA PRO A 36 13.30 -6.33 -3.87
C PRO A 36 14.13 -7.23 -4.79
N LYS A 37 15.11 -7.97 -4.25
CA LYS A 37 16.00 -8.83 -5.04
C LYS A 37 15.26 -9.94 -5.81
N ASP A 38 14.20 -10.48 -5.21
CA ASP A 38 13.42 -11.60 -5.75
C ASP A 38 12.24 -11.13 -6.60
N MET A 39 12.25 -9.87 -7.06
CA MET A 39 11.17 -9.31 -7.87
C MET A 39 11.20 -9.89 -9.29
N ILE A 40 10.09 -10.51 -9.67
CA ILE A 40 9.82 -10.96 -11.03
C ILE A 40 9.49 -9.76 -11.90
N PHE A 41 10.18 -9.65 -13.03
CA PHE A 41 9.93 -8.66 -14.07
C PHE A 41 8.99 -9.24 -15.14
N SER A 42 8.13 -8.39 -15.69
CA SER A 42 7.21 -8.70 -16.79
C SER A 42 7.23 -7.55 -17.78
N ASN A 43 7.05 -7.83 -19.07
CA ASN A 43 6.87 -6.80 -20.09
C ASN A 43 5.58 -5.97 -19.88
N LYS A 44 4.66 -6.46 -19.05
CA LYS A 44 3.44 -5.75 -18.63
C LYS A 44 3.64 -4.91 -17.35
N LEU A 45 4.86 -4.83 -16.83
CA LEU A 45 5.20 -4.08 -15.63
C LEU A 45 6.13 -2.92 -15.94
N GLU A 46 5.60 -1.71 -15.84
CA GLU A 46 6.36 -0.46 -15.87
C GLU A 46 6.66 -0.01 -14.43
N ILE A 47 7.93 0.24 -14.11
CA ILE A 47 8.36 0.72 -12.79
C ILE A 47 8.87 2.15 -12.94
N VAL A 48 8.22 3.08 -12.25
CA VAL A 48 8.65 4.46 -12.08
C VAL A 48 9.29 4.58 -10.70
N PHE A 49 10.53 5.08 -10.65
CA PHE A 49 11.18 5.35 -9.38
C PHE A 49 10.84 6.75 -8.89
N GLY A 50 10.40 6.87 -7.64
CA GLY A 50 10.11 8.17 -7.03
C GLY A 50 9.44 8.05 -5.67
N ASN A 51 9.51 9.14 -4.90
CA ASN A 51 8.79 9.31 -3.65
C ASN A 51 7.56 10.18 -3.90
N TYR A 52 6.35 9.60 -3.81
CA TYR A 52 5.11 10.34 -4.05
C TYR A 52 4.88 11.49 -3.05
N LEU A 53 5.57 11.49 -1.91
CA LEU A 53 5.53 12.59 -0.94
C LEU A 53 6.35 13.81 -1.38
N GLU A 54 7.27 13.63 -2.32
CA GLU A 54 8.15 14.68 -2.85
C GLU A 54 7.75 15.10 -4.27
N MET A 55 6.86 14.34 -4.91
CA MET A 55 6.35 14.62 -6.26
C MET A 55 5.35 15.77 -6.23
N SER A 56 5.38 16.61 -7.26
CA SER A 56 4.36 17.64 -7.44
C SER A 56 3.03 17.02 -7.91
N ASP A 57 1.94 17.77 -7.76
CA ASP A 57 0.63 17.37 -8.30
C ASP A 57 0.69 17.09 -9.81
N ASN A 58 1.54 17.80 -10.56
CA ASN A 58 1.71 17.55 -11.99
C ASN A 58 2.43 16.23 -12.25
N ASP A 59 3.48 15.93 -11.49
CA ASP A 59 4.19 14.64 -11.61
C ASP A 59 3.25 13.47 -11.27
N LEU A 60 2.37 13.64 -10.26
CA LEU A 60 1.36 12.65 -9.91
C LEU A 60 0.30 12.50 -11.01
N LYS A 61 -0.17 13.60 -11.61
CA LYS A 61 -1.09 13.55 -12.76
C LYS A 61 -0.45 12.83 -13.95
N ASP A 62 0.80 13.13 -14.27
CA ASP A 62 1.53 12.49 -15.37
C ASP A 62 1.75 11.00 -15.10
N PHE A 63 2.00 10.63 -13.83
CA PHE A 63 2.07 9.24 -13.42
C PHE A 63 0.75 8.50 -13.68
N LEU A 64 -0.38 9.10 -13.30
CA LEU A 64 -1.72 8.52 -13.41
C LEU A 64 -2.28 8.52 -14.85
N THR A 65 -1.83 9.44 -15.70
CA THR A 65 -2.35 9.63 -17.06
C THR A 65 -2.27 8.34 -17.89
N GLY A 66 -3.37 8.03 -18.58
CA GLY A 66 -3.51 6.82 -19.39
C GLY A 66 -3.81 5.54 -18.60
N SER A 67 -4.00 5.62 -17.29
CA SER A 67 -4.46 4.51 -16.46
C SER A 67 -5.99 4.54 -16.29
N GLU A 68 -6.61 3.37 -16.32
CA GLU A 68 -8.06 3.19 -16.18
C GLU A 68 -8.46 2.76 -14.76
N GLY A 69 -7.48 2.41 -13.94
CA GLY A 69 -7.65 2.11 -12.52
C GLY A 69 -6.45 2.57 -11.70
N PHE A 70 -6.68 2.86 -10.43
CA PHE A 70 -5.67 3.28 -9.49
C PHE A 70 -5.71 2.44 -8.22
N ILE A 71 -4.55 1.98 -7.76
CA ILE A 71 -4.39 1.26 -6.50
C ILE A 71 -3.38 1.99 -5.63
N PHE A 72 -3.80 2.38 -4.44
CA PHE A 72 -2.92 2.91 -3.42
C PHE A 72 -2.62 1.82 -2.39
N ALA A 73 -1.44 1.21 -2.50
CA ALA A 73 -0.95 0.14 -1.61
C ALA A 73 0.31 0.55 -0.85
N ALA A 74 0.55 1.86 -0.74
CA ALA A 74 1.61 2.42 0.10
C ALA A 74 1.14 2.60 1.55
N GLY A 75 2.11 2.51 2.45
CA GLY A 75 1.96 2.82 3.85
C GLY A 75 3.30 3.30 4.36
N ILE A 76 3.28 4.25 5.29
CA ILE A 76 4.43 4.49 6.14
C ILE A 76 4.60 3.20 6.96
N ASP A 77 5.84 2.75 7.13
CA ASP A 77 6.16 1.61 7.97
C ASP A 77 6.35 2.12 9.41
N GLU A 78 5.27 2.18 10.20
CA GLU A 78 5.32 2.70 11.56
C GLU A 78 5.77 1.69 12.63
N ARG A 79 6.13 0.44 12.28
CA ARG A 79 6.50 -0.68 13.19
C ARG A 79 6.63 -0.24 14.66
N VAL A 80 5.49 -0.15 15.35
CA VAL A 80 5.47 0.05 16.80
C VAL A 80 5.72 -1.33 17.39
N GLU A 81 6.95 -1.58 17.80
CA GLU A 81 7.29 -2.79 18.53
C GLU A 81 6.68 -2.67 19.94
N GLY A 82 5.65 -3.46 20.21
CA GLY A 82 5.04 -3.59 21.54
C GLY A 82 5.49 -4.88 22.24
N PRO A 83 5.52 -4.91 23.58
CA PRO A 83 5.84 -6.14 24.32
C PRO A 83 4.77 -7.21 24.08
N ALA A 84 5.18 -8.48 24.06
CA ALA A 84 4.26 -9.60 23.98
C ALA A 84 3.35 -9.67 25.24
N PRO A 85 2.06 -10.02 25.12
CA PRO A 85 1.33 -10.36 23.91
C PRO A 85 0.79 -9.12 23.19
N ILE A 86 1.22 -8.92 21.94
CA ILE A 86 0.82 -7.79 21.10
C ILE A 86 -0.67 -7.81 20.73
N TYR A 87 -1.31 -8.99 20.80
CA TYR A 87 -2.72 -9.21 20.48
C TYR A 87 -3.67 -8.34 21.31
N ASN A 88 -3.34 -8.05 22.57
CA ASN A 88 -4.16 -7.18 23.42
C ASN A 88 -4.24 -5.73 22.93
N LEU A 89 -3.30 -5.28 22.09
CA LEU A 89 -3.28 -3.94 21.51
C LEU A 89 -4.31 -3.78 20.38
N TYR A 90 -4.55 -4.86 19.62
CA TYR A 90 -5.34 -4.84 18.38
C TYR A 90 -6.76 -5.39 18.55
N GLU A 91 -7.03 -6.15 19.61
CA GLU A 91 -8.29 -6.89 19.75
C GLU A 91 -9.46 -6.09 20.38
N LYS A 92 -9.48 -4.75 20.39
CA LYS A 92 -10.62 -4.06 21.04
C LYS A 92 -11.16 -2.78 20.36
N TYR A 93 -12.34 -2.95 19.77
CA TYR A 93 -13.55 -2.12 19.83
C TYR A 93 -13.47 -0.58 19.66
N PRO A 94 -14.47 0.05 19.01
CA PRO A 94 -14.67 1.51 18.92
C PRO A 94 -14.58 2.28 20.26
N LYS A 95 -14.78 1.59 21.39
CA LYS A 95 -14.69 2.15 22.76
C LYS A 95 -13.27 2.56 23.16
N LEU A 96 -12.22 2.04 22.52
CA LEU A 96 -10.83 2.36 22.86
C LEU A 96 -10.37 3.74 22.35
N GLN A 97 -11.16 4.41 21.51
CA GLN A 97 -10.80 5.73 20.94
C GLN A 97 -9.40 5.72 20.32
N LEU A 98 -9.03 4.63 19.64
CA LEU A 98 -7.67 4.41 19.13
C LEU A 98 -7.20 5.53 18.19
N THR A 99 -8.12 6.18 17.47
CA THR A 99 -7.83 7.38 16.67
C THR A 99 -7.32 8.57 17.50
N LYS A 100 -7.52 8.60 18.82
CA LYS A 100 -6.96 9.61 19.72
C LYS A 100 -5.56 9.28 20.22
N HIS A 101 -5.18 8.00 20.22
CA HIS A 101 -3.98 7.52 20.92
C HIS A 101 -2.96 6.87 19.98
N HIS A 102 -3.39 6.40 18.81
CA HIS A 102 -2.56 5.67 17.87
C HIS A 102 -2.45 6.45 16.54
N PRO A 103 -1.34 7.16 16.28
CA PRO A 103 -1.17 8.02 15.12
C PRO A 103 -1.43 7.33 13.78
N TYR A 104 -1.04 6.06 13.64
CA TYR A 104 -1.29 5.29 12.43
C TYR A 104 -2.78 4.98 12.19
N ILE A 105 -3.48 4.41 13.19
CA ILE A 105 -4.91 4.12 13.08
C ILE A 105 -5.68 5.41 12.77
N LYS A 106 -5.32 6.52 13.43
CA LYS A 106 -5.87 7.83 13.10
C LYS A 106 -5.64 8.20 11.62
N SER A 107 -4.39 8.10 11.15
CA SER A 107 -4.04 8.44 9.76
C SER A 107 -4.78 7.59 8.74
N ARG A 108 -4.98 6.29 8.99
CA ARG A 108 -5.73 5.39 8.09
C ARG A 108 -7.21 5.76 8.00
N ILE A 109 -7.85 6.01 9.15
CA ILE A 109 -9.23 6.47 9.21
C ILE A 109 -9.39 7.86 8.57
N ASP A 110 -8.44 8.77 8.75
CA ASP A 110 -8.46 10.08 8.10
C ASP A 110 -8.34 9.97 6.57
N GLN A 111 -7.45 9.09 6.08
CA GLN A 111 -7.30 8.80 4.65
C GLN A 111 -8.59 8.19 4.06
N GLU A 112 -9.20 7.23 4.77
CA GLU A 112 -10.45 6.59 4.39
C GLU A 112 -11.59 7.61 4.28
N ASN A 113 -11.82 8.41 5.34
CA ASN A 113 -12.86 9.43 5.35
C ASN A 113 -12.67 10.47 4.24
N LEU A 114 -11.42 10.88 3.99
CA LEU A 114 -11.09 11.80 2.91
C LEU A 114 -11.46 11.20 1.56
N VAL A 115 -11.06 9.96 1.29
CA VAL A 115 -11.32 9.34 -0.01
C VAL A 115 -12.81 9.06 -0.23
N LEU A 116 -13.55 8.68 0.83
CA LEU A 116 -15.00 8.51 0.83
C LEU A 116 -15.78 9.82 0.64
N SER A 117 -15.16 10.97 0.89
CA SER A 117 -15.78 12.28 0.68
C SER A 117 -15.83 12.70 -0.80
N TYR A 118 -15.09 12.00 -1.67
CA TYR A 118 -15.10 12.25 -3.11
C TYR A 118 -16.08 11.33 -3.84
N ASP A 119 -16.60 11.81 -4.97
CA ASP A 119 -17.53 11.06 -5.82
C ASP A 119 -16.78 10.32 -6.93
N PHE A 120 -16.27 9.11 -6.64
CA PHE A 120 -15.73 8.20 -7.63
C PHE A 120 -15.89 6.73 -7.21
N ASN A 121 -15.78 5.81 -8.18
CA ASN A 121 -15.84 4.37 -7.93
C ASN A 121 -14.66 3.93 -7.06
N LEU A 122 -14.92 3.73 -5.77
CA LEU A 122 -13.93 3.48 -4.75
C LEU A 122 -14.20 2.16 -4.03
N SER A 123 -13.15 1.48 -3.62
CA SER A 123 -13.23 0.39 -2.64
C SER A 123 -12.06 0.53 -1.67
N VAL A 124 -12.36 0.41 -0.37
CA VAL A 124 -11.38 0.40 0.70
C VAL A 124 -11.31 -1.03 1.23
N ILE A 125 -10.10 -1.57 1.34
CA ILE A 125 -9.86 -2.93 1.84
C ILE A 125 -9.06 -2.83 3.13
N GLU A 126 -9.72 -3.11 4.24
CA GLU A 126 -9.06 -3.24 5.54
C GLU A 126 -8.54 -4.68 5.68
N ILE A 127 -7.22 -4.82 5.80
CA ILE A 127 -6.58 -6.12 5.99
C ILE A 127 -5.98 -6.11 7.40
N PRO A 128 -6.49 -6.94 8.33
CA PRO A 128 -6.13 -6.83 9.74
C PRO A 128 -4.75 -7.38 10.08
N TYR A 129 -4.37 -8.50 9.45
CA TYR A 129 -3.07 -9.13 9.68
C TYR A 129 -2.55 -9.75 8.38
N VAL A 130 -1.36 -9.33 7.98
CA VAL A 130 -0.67 -9.85 6.79
C VAL A 130 0.59 -10.56 7.20
N PHE A 131 0.66 -11.87 6.97
CA PHE A 131 1.85 -12.66 7.22
C PHE A 131 2.52 -13.06 5.91
N ARG A 132 3.83 -12.82 5.78
CA ARG A 132 4.64 -13.37 4.69
C ARG A 132 6.09 -13.52 5.13
N ILE A 133 6.74 -14.55 4.61
CA ILE A 133 8.20 -14.68 4.65
C ILE A 133 8.77 -13.86 3.49
N GLN A 134 9.50 -12.77 3.78
CA GLN A 134 10.31 -12.06 2.78
C GLN A 134 11.77 -12.48 2.94
N LYS A 135 12.28 -13.30 2.02
CA LYS A 135 13.71 -13.67 1.99
C LYS A 135 14.56 -12.41 1.83
N GLY A 136 15.62 -12.28 2.63
CA GLY A 136 16.53 -11.12 2.59
C GLY A 136 16.03 -9.84 3.25
N ARG A 137 14.81 -9.81 3.81
CA ARG A 137 14.34 -8.76 4.71
C ARG A 137 14.07 -9.39 6.07
N ASN A 138 14.88 -9.05 7.06
CA ASN A 138 14.67 -9.47 8.45
C ASN A 138 13.35 -8.85 8.93
N ARG A 139 12.22 -9.55 8.84
CA ARG A 139 11.04 -9.42 9.75
C ARG A 139 9.81 -10.18 9.25
N PHE A 140 9.17 -10.90 10.18
CA PHE A 140 7.72 -11.11 10.20
C PHE A 140 7.08 -9.77 10.60
N GLY A 141 6.13 -9.26 9.83
CA GLY A 141 5.39 -8.04 10.18
C GLY A 141 3.92 -8.38 10.42
N LEU A 142 3.33 -7.77 11.45
CA LEU A 142 1.90 -7.51 11.54
C LEU A 142 1.69 -6.17 10.79
N PHE A 143 0.78 -6.13 9.83
CA PHE A 143 0.32 -4.91 9.14
C PHE A 143 -1.13 -4.69 9.52
#